data_AF-A0A354IDB7-F1
#
_entry.id   AF-A0A354IDB7-F1
#
_cell.length_a   1.000
_cell.length_b   1.000
_cell.length_c   1.000
_cell.angle_alpha   90.00
_cell.angle_beta   90.00
_cell.angle_gamma   90.00
#
_symmetry.space_group_name_H-M   'P 1'
#
loop_
_entity.id
_entity.type
_entity.pdbx_description
1 polymer ?
#
loop_
_entity_poly.entity_id
_entity_poly.type
_entity_poly.pdbx_seq_one_letter_code
_entity_poly.pdbx_strand_id
1 'polypeptide(L)'
;MAEEFARLAHAAQRKTLEMAVDAALKARKKDREKTYLQILNVAKTFYGKNIKPESFENVRKAIQDPDNKWIRFINRVLDETDPNVAKTTLLNLGYEAFFRGTSMIRKNREKYDCNIPWLILFDPTSACNMHCTGCWAAEYGHKQSLSYEVMDKVLTEGKPLGLHACLFTGGEPLLRKGMGALLRRLSKQPELRIEIETNGSVDLTPFAGLSPAITFTMDYKLPGSGMEAEMCTNNLRLLSPDDTVKFVAGSREDLLRALEIIRQYDLTHRCHVYLSPVFGRIEPAEMVAFMQEHVLNDVTLQLQMHKIIWDPNMRGV
;
A
#
# COMPACT_ATOMS: atom_id res chain seq x y z
N MET A 1 30.98 10.44 8.72
CA MET A 1 31.07 10.30 10.19
C MET A 1 29.72 9.96 10.84
N ALA A 2 28.86 10.91 11.23
CA ALA A 2 27.62 10.58 11.98
C ALA A 2 26.56 9.81 11.17
N GLU A 3 26.34 10.21 9.92
CA GLU A 3 25.37 9.59 9.01
C GLU A 3 25.82 8.19 8.56
N GLU A 4 27.12 8.04 8.33
CA GLU A 4 27.79 6.77 8.02
C GLU A 4 27.74 5.79 9.21
N PHE A 5 27.92 6.29 10.44
CA PHE A 5 27.76 5.50 11.65
C PHE A 5 26.30 5.07 11.87
N ALA A 6 25.34 5.96 11.59
CA ALA A 6 23.91 5.63 11.65
C ALA A 6 23.53 4.57 10.60
N ARG A 7 24.11 4.63 9.40
CA ARG A 7 23.93 3.63 8.33
C ARG A 7 24.54 2.28 8.70
N LEU A 8 25.73 2.26 9.28
CA LEU A 8 26.38 1.04 9.79
C LEU A 8 25.58 0.43 10.94
N ALA A 9 25.11 1.25 11.88
CA ALA A 9 24.25 0.79 12.98
C ALA A 9 22.94 0.18 12.47
N HIS A 10 22.29 0.82 11.49
CA HIS A 10 21.08 0.29 10.85
C HIS A 10 21.34 -1.05 10.13
N ALA A 11 22.42 -1.14 9.34
CA ALA A 11 22.77 -2.38 8.66
C ALA A 11 23.03 -3.53 9.65
N ALA A 12 23.72 -3.24 10.76
CA ALA A 12 23.95 -4.22 11.83
C ALA A 12 22.65 -4.65 12.53
N GLN A 13 21.76 -3.69 12.83
CA GLN A 13 20.44 -3.96 13.42
C GLN A 13 19.59 -4.84 12.52
N ARG A 14 19.47 -4.47 11.23
CA ARG A 14 18.71 -5.21 10.23
C ARG A 14 19.23 -6.64 10.11
N LYS A 15 20.55 -6.84 10.01
CA LYS A 15 21.17 -8.17 9.94
C LYS A 15 20.93 -9.00 11.20
N THR A 16 20.98 -8.38 12.39
CA THR A 16 20.71 -9.07 13.65
C THR A 16 19.26 -9.55 13.71
N LEU A 17 18.32 -8.70 13.30
CA LEU A 17 16.91 -9.08 13.25
C LEU A 17 16.64 -10.13 12.17
N GLU A 18 17.28 -10.02 11.01
CA GLU A 18 17.22 -11.02 9.94
C GLU A 18 17.59 -12.41 10.46
N MET A 19 18.70 -12.53 11.19
CA MET A 19 19.09 -13.79 11.82
C MET A 19 18.05 -14.31 12.81
N ALA A 20 17.41 -13.42 13.57
CA ALA A 20 16.38 -13.79 14.53
C ALA A 20 15.07 -14.23 13.86
N VAL A 21 14.68 -13.58 12.75
CA VAL A 21 13.55 -13.99 11.91
C VAL A 21 13.84 -15.34 11.25
N ASP A 22 15.04 -15.55 10.72
CA ASP A 22 15.46 -16.84 10.16
C ASP A 22 15.41 -17.95 11.22
N ALA A 23 15.80 -17.64 12.46
CA ALA A 23 15.66 -18.56 13.58
C ALA A 23 14.19 -18.84 13.91
N ALA A 24 13.30 -17.84 13.85
CA ALA A 24 11.86 -18.00 14.11
C ALA A 24 11.17 -18.86 13.04
N LEU A 25 11.55 -18.69 11.77
CA LEU A 25 11.05 -19.48 10.64
C LEU A 25 11.49 -20.95 10.74
N LYS A 26 12.72 -21.20 11.23
CA LYS A 26 13.26 -22.56 11.43
C LYS A 26 12.84 -23.20 12.75
N ALA A 27 12.42 -22.41 13.73
CA ALA A 27 12.01 -22.89 15.03
C ALA A 27 10.73 -23.73 14.91
N ARG A 28 10.65 -24.81 15.72
CA ARG A 28 9.38 -25.54 15.87
C ARG A 28 8.37 -24.60 16.53
N LYS A 29 7.08 -24.75 16.22
CA LYS A 29 6.01 -23.89 16.77
C LYS A 29 6.10 -23.68 18.29
N LYS A 30 6.47 -24.73 19.02
CA LYS A 30 6.65 -24.73 20.49
C LYS A 30 7.81 -23.86 21.00
N ASP A 31 8.77 -23.51 20.16
CA ASP A 31 9.98 -22.76 20.54
C ASP A 31 9.88 -21.27 20.17
N ARG A 32 8.79 -20.84 19.51
CA ARG A 32 8.64 -19.47 18.98
C ARG A 32 8.61 -18.38 20.05
N GLU A 33 8.01 -18.64 21.21
CA GLU A 33 7.99 -17.69 22.33
C GLU A 33 9.42 -17.29 22.71
N LYS A 34 10.31 -18.28 22.85
CA LYS A 34 11.73 -18.05 23.15
C LYS A 34 12.39 -17.18 22.08
N THR A 35 12.09 -17.43 20.80
CA THR A 35 12.63 -16.63 19.71
C THR A 35 12.09 -15.19 19.73
N TYR A 36 10.80 -14.99 20.00
CA TYR A 36 10.22 -13.64 20.14
C TYR A 36 10.82 -12.86 21.30
N LEU A 37 11.06 -13.50 22.44
CA LEU A 37 11.74 -12.88 23.58
C LEU A 37 13.20 -12.51 23.24
N GLN A 38 13.90 -13.32 22.45
CA GLN A 38 15.24 -12.97 21.95
C GLN A 38 15.18 -11.74 21.04
N ILE A 39 14.21 -11.66 20.13
CA ILE A 39 13.98 -10.49 19.27
C ILE A 39 13.71 -9.25 20.13
N LEU A 40 12.85 -9.37 21.15
CA LEU A 40 12.54 -8.27 22.07
C LEU A 40 13.80 -7.76 22.81
N ASN A 41 14.68 -8.68 23.24
CA ASN A 41 15.94 -8.32 23.90
C ASN A 41 16.90 -7.61 22.95
N VAL A 42 17.02 -8.07 21.70
CA VAL A 42 17.79 -7.38 20.66
C VAL A 42 17.24 -5.96 20.44
N ALA A 43 15.92 -5.82 20.31
CA ALA A 43 15.27 -4.51 20.17
C ALA A 43 15.54 -3.60 21.38
N LYS A 44 15.54 -4.14 22.60
CA LYS A 44 15.88 -3.39 23.82
C LYS A 44 17.31 -2.86 23.81
N THR A 45 18.29 -3.63 23.31
CA THR A 45 19.69 -3.18 23.20
C THR A 45 19.83 -1.95 22.30
N PHE A 46 19.09 -1.92 21.19
CA PHE A 46 19.21 -0.85 20.21
C PHE A 46 18.33 0.38 20.51
N TYR A 47 17.17 0.17 21.13
CA TYR A 47 16.13 1.19 21.24
C TYR A 47 15.62 1.40 22.67
N GLY A 48 16.17 0.69 23.65
CA GLY A 48 15.76 0.74 25.05
C GLY A 48 15.82 2.13 25.68
N LYS A 49 16.67 3.03 25.15
CA LYS A 49 16.76 4.42 25.61
C LYS A 49 15.62 5.32 25.10
N ASN A 50 14.97 4.95 23.99
CA ASN A 50 13.95 5.75 23.31
C ASN A 50 12.52 5.20 23.49
N ILE A 51 12.37 4.09 24.21
CA ILE A 51 11.09 3.41 24.42
C ILE A 51 10.86 3.32 25.92
N LYS A 52 9.64 3.64 26.36
CA LYS A 52 9.25 3.55 27.78
C LYS A 52 9.45 2.11 28.27
N PRO A 53 10.03 1.89 29.48
CA PRO A 53 10.21 0.55 30.03
C PRO A 53 8.92 -0.29 30.06
N GLU A 54 7.79 0.37 30.33
CA GLU A 54 6.45 -0.23 30.30
C GLU A 54 6.06 -0.80 28.93
N SER A 55 6.46 -0.15 27.82
CA SER A 55 6.19 -0.67 26.47
C SER A 55 6.87 -2.02 26.24
N PHE A 56 8.11 -2.21 26.71
CA PHE A 56 8.79 -3.50 26.61
C PHE A 56 8.09 -4.58 27.43
N GLU A 57 7.63 -4.22 28.63
CA GLU A 57 6.94 -5.15 29.51
C GLU A 57 5.59 -5.57 28.94
N ASN A 58 4.85 -4.65 28.31
CA ASN A 58 3.60 -4.96 27.63
C ASN A 58 3.82 -5.89 26.41
N VAL A 59 4.88 -5.67 25.64
CA VAL A 59 5.24 -6.59 24.53
C VAL A 59 5.66 -7.96 25.07
N ARG A 60 6.42 -8.01 26.16
CA ARG A 60 6.81 -9.27 26.82
C ARG A 60 5.57 -10.05 27.27
N LYS A 61 4.63 -9.39 27.95
CA LYS A 61 3.35 -10.01 28.36
C LYS A 61 2.55 -10.50 27.16
N ALA A 62 2.48 -9.70 26.09
CA ALA A 62 1.80 -10.11 24.86
C ALA A 62 2.43 -11.37 24.25
N ILE A 63 3.77 -11.46 24.16
CA ILE A 63 4.50 -12.63 23.66
C ILE A 63 4.19 -13.90 24.46
N GLN A 64 4.06 -13.76 25.78
CA GLN A 64 3.81 -14.87 26.70
C GLN A 64 2.33 -15.25 26.83
N ASP A 65 1.44 -14.46 26.23
CA ASP A 65 0.01 -14.72 26.18
C ASP A 65 -0.34 -15.44 24.85
N PRO A 66 -0.63 -16.75 24.87
CA PRO A 66 -0.93 -17.51 23.66
C PRO A 66 -2.22 -17.05 22.96
N ASP A 67 -3.12 -16.38 23.69
CA ASP A 67 -4.39 -15.87 23.16
C ASP A 67 -4.27 -14.43 22.66
N ASN A 68 -3.09 -13.81 22.79
CA ASN A 68 -2.87 -12.47 22.30
C ASN A 68 -3.08 -12.38 20.78
N LYS A 69 -4.01 -11.51 20.35
CA LYS A 69 -4.38 -11.35 18.94
C LYS A 69 -3.19 -11.10 18.02
N TRP A 70 -2.18 -10.35 18.47
CA TRP A 70 -1.02 -10.00 17.64
C TRP A 70 -0.05 -11.18 17.52
N ILE A 71 0.16 -11.94 18.59
CA ILE A 71 0.99 -13.14 18.55
C ILE A 71 0.35 -14.22 17.69
N ARG A 72 -0.97 -14.40 17.80
CA ARG A 72 -1.73 -15.29 16.91
C ARG A 72 -1.60 -14.87 15.45
N PHE A 73 -1.71 -13.57 15.16
CA PHE A 73 -1.52 -13.05 13.81
C PHE A 73 -0.11 -13.31 13.27
N ILE A 74 0.94 -12.99 14.04
CA ILE A 74 2.34 -13.24 13.64
C ILE A 74 2.57 -14.74 13.41
N ASN A 75 2.05 -15.60 14.29
CA ASN A 75 2.15 -17.06 14.11
C ASN A 75 1.47 -17.55 12.84
N ARG A 76 0.29 -16.99 12.49
CA ARG A 76 -0.38 -17.30 11.22
C ARG A 76 0.44 -16.86 10.02
N VAL A 77 1.02 -15.66 10.05
CA VAL A 77 1.94 -15.20 8.98
C VAL A 77 3.09 -16.19 8.82
N LEU A 78 3.74 -16.61 9.91
CA LEU A 78 4.84 -17.59 9.85
C LEU A 78 4.42 -19.00 9.42
N ASP A 79 3.16 -19.39 9.64
CA ASP A 79 2.65 -20.74 9.36
C ASP A 79 2.02 -20.88 7.98
N GLU A 80 1.37 -19.83 7.49
CA GLU A 80 0.48 -19.86 6.33
C GLU A 80 1.08 -19.18 5.10
N THR A 81 2.24 -18.50 5.23
CA THR A 81 2.91 -17.82 4.11
C THR A 81 4.24 -18.47 3.74
N ASP A 82 4.66 -18.33 2.48
CA ASP A 82 5.98 -18.78 2.04
C ASP A 82 7.09 -18.17 2.92
N PRO A 83 8.12 -18.93 3.34
CA PRO A 83 9.15 -18.43 4.25
C PRO A 83 9.86 -17.16 3.77
N ASN A 84 10.05 -16.98 2.46
CA ASN A 84 10.66 -15.77 1.92
C ASN A 84 9.71 -14.56 2.03
N VAL A 85 8.41 -14.78 1.82
CA VAL A 85 7.37 -13.75 1.99
C VAL A 85 7.24 -13.37 3.46
N ALA A 86 7.18 -14.35 4.37
CA ALA A 86 7.15 -14.12 5.82
C ALA A 86 8.35 -13.29 6.28
N LYS A 87 9.57 -13.69 5.86
CA LYS A 87 10.81 -12.98 6.17
C LYS A 87 10.78 -11.54 5.66
N THR A 88 10.41 -11.35 4.41
CA THR A 88 10.34 -10.03 3.77
C THR A 88 9.34 -9.12 4.47
N THR A 89 8.16 -9.63 4.80
CA THR A 89 7.13 -8.90 5.55
C THR A 89 7.62 -8.50 6.94
N LEU A 90 8.21 -9.42 7.71
CA LEU A 90 8.69 -9.10 9.05
C LEU A 90 9.82 -8.06 9.05
N LEU A 91 10.74 -8.13 8.09
CA LEU A 91 11.85 -7.18 8.00
C LEU A 91 11.42 -5.82 7.46
N ASN A 92 10.62 -5.78 6.40
CA ASN A 92 10.27 -4.52 5.74
C ASN A 92 9.08 -3.85 6.44
N LEU A 93 7.99 -4.58 6.69
CA LEU A 93 6.82 -4.03 7.34
C LEU A 93 7.03 -3.93 8.86
N GLY A 94 7.43 -5.04 9.50
CA GLY A 94 7.58 -5.09 10.95
C GLY A 94 8.70 -4.17 11.46
N TYR A 95 9.91 -4.31 10.90
CA TYR A 95 11.08 -3.59 11.40
C TYR A 95 11.32 -2.23 10.77
N GLU A 96 11.47 -2.15 9.44
CA GLU A 96 11.76 -0.85 8.81
C GLU A 96 10.59 0.11 8.99
N ALA A 97 9.39 -0.29 8.58
CA ALA A 97 8.23 0.58 8.57
C ALA A 97 7.62 0.85 9.95
N PHE A 98 7.28 -0.20 10.70
CA PHE A 98 6.59 -0.02 11.97
C PHE A 98 7.56 0.32 13.09
N PHE A 99 8.55 -0.52 13.35
CA PHE A 99 9.38 -0.34 14.53
C PHE A 99 10.32 0.88 14.42
N ARG A 100 11.19 0.90 13.40
CA ARG A 100 12.14 1.98 13.17
C ARG A 100 11.44 3.23 12.65
N GLY A 101 10.57 3.07 11.66
CA GLY A 101 9.82 4.17 11.05
C GLY A 101 9.01 4.97 12.05
N THR A 102 8.15 4.32 12.85
CA THR A 102 7.33 5.07 13.82
C THR A 102 8.15 5.71 14.94
N SER A 103 9.26 5.10 15.36
CA SER A 103 10.19 5.73 16.31
C SER A 103 10.83 7.00 15.73
N MET A 104 11.21 6.96 14.45
CA MET A 104 11.77 8.12 13.75
C MET A 104 10.72 9.22 13.59
N ILE A 105 9.51 8.85 13.17
CA ILE A 105 8.35 9.75 13.08
C ILE A 105 8.13 10.46 14.42
N ARG A 106 7.98 9.72 15.53
CA ARG A 106 7.70 10.30 16.86
C ARG A 106 8.76 11.31 17.28
N LYS A 107 10.04 10.94 17.16
CA LYS A 107 11.17 11.83 17.48
C LYS A 107 11.15 13.10 16.63
N ASN A 108 10.85 12.97 15.33
CA ASN A 108 10.81 14.11 14.43
C ASN A 108 9.54 14.97 14.67
N ARG A 109 8.40 14.39 15.06
CA ARG A 109 7.20 15.15 15.43
C ARG A 109 7.45 16.06 16.63
N GLU A 110 8.14 15.55 17.65
CA GLU A 110 8.55 16.36 18.80
C GLU A 110 9.56 17.44 18.40
N LYS A 111 10.54 17.10 17.55
CA LYS A 111 11.59 18.04 17.10
C LYS A 111 11.04 19.19 16.25
N TYR A 112 10.13 18.90 15.33
CA TYR A 112 9.64 19.85 14.34
C TYR A 112 8.25 20.42 14.68
N ASP A 113 7.66 19.99 15.80
CA ASP A 113 6.33 20.40 16.27
C ASP A 113 5.25 20.30 15.17
N CYS A 114 5.27 19.19 14.44
CA CYS A 114 4.34 18.98 13.33
C CYS A 114 4.00 17.50 13.15
N ASN A 115 2.88 17.24 12.48
CA ASN A 115 2.53 15.88 12.10
C ASN A 115 3.42 15.40 10.95
N ILE A 116 4.09 14.27 11.17
CA ILE A 116 4.89 13.60 10.16
C ILE A 116 4.15 12.32 9.73
N PRO A 117 3.78 12.20 8.45
CA PRO A 117 3.06 11.05 7.95
C PRO A 117 3.98 9.83 7.75
N TRP A 118 3.44 8.64 8.00
CA TRP A 118 4.09 7.37 7.62
C TRP A 118 3.85 7.05 6.13
N LEU A 119 2.68 7.44 5.62
CA LEU A 119 2.25 7.35 4.24
C LEU A 119 1.83 8.74 3.74
N ILE A 120 2.25 9.12 2.54
CA ILE A 120 1.76 10.31 1.86
C ILE A 120 0.84 9.91 0.71
N LEU A 121 -0.37 10.46 0.68
CA LEU A 121 -1.18 10.57 -0.52
C LEU A 121 -0.66 11.77 -1.32
N PHE A 122 -0.22 11.53 -2.54
CA PHE A 122 0.52 12.50 -3.33
C PHE A 122 -0.14 12.66 -4.69
N ASP A 123 -0.59 13.88 -5.00
CA ASP A 123 -1.18 14.23 -6.30
C ASP A 123 -0.12 14.99 -7.13
N PRO A 124 0.62 14.35 -8.06
CA PRO A 124 1.62 15.01 -8.89
C PRO A 124 1.02 16.10 -9.80
N THR A 125 -0.24 15.91 -10.15
CA THR A 125 -1.02 16.73 -11.05
C THR A 125 -2.50 16.61 -10.73
N SER A 126 -3.27 17.65 -10.99
CA SER A 126 -4.73 17.55 -11.04
C SER A 126 -5.27 17.39 -12.47
N ALA A 127 -4.39 17.45 -13.49
CA ALA A 127 -4.75 17.23 -14.88
C ALA A 127 -5.02 15.75 -15.17
N CYS A 128 -6.10 15.49 -15.91
CA CYS A 128 -6.51 14.16 -16.34
C CYS A 128 -6.88 14.19 -17.83
N ASN A 129 -6.68 13.09 -18.54
CA ASN A 129 -7.09 12.90 -19.93
C ASN A 129 -8.53 12.38 -20.09
N MET A 130 -9.23 12.09 -18.99
CA MET A 130 -10.60 11.60 -18.99
C MET A 130 -11.56 12.55 -18.26
N HIS A 131 -12.83 12.49 -18.63
CA HIS A 131 -13.92 13.25 -18.01
C HIS A 131 -15.01 12.33 -17.44
N CYS A 132 -14.59 11.38 -16.60
CA CYS A 132 -15.47 10.33 -16.08
C CYS A 132 -16.72 10.91 -15.39
N THR A 133 -17.89 10.37 -15.73
CA THR A 133 -19.13 10.65 -15.01
C THR A 133 -18.96 10.24 -13.53
N GLY A 134 -19.24 11.16 -12.61
CA GLY A 134 -19.11 10.91 -11.16
C GLY A 134 -17.68 11.03 -10.61
N CYS A 135 -16.76 11.65 -11.35
CA CYS A 135 -15.40 11.91 -10.87
C CYS A 135 -15.40 12.88 -9.67
N TRP A 136 -15.05 12.39 -8.49
CA TRP A 136 -14.92 13.21 -7.28
C TRP A 136 -13.78 14.25 -7.40
N ALA A 137 -12.74 13.93 -8.18
CA ALA A 137 -11.57 14.78 -8.34
C ALA A 137 -11.77 15.93 -9.36
N ALA A 138 -12.85 15.93 -10.14
CA ALA A 138 -13.09 16.96 -11.15
C ALA A 138 -13.24 18.37 -10.55
N GLU A 139 -13.62 18.45 -9.27
CA GLU A 139 -13.90 19.70 -8.57
C GLU A 139 -12.63 20.45 -8.10
N TYR A 140 -11.46 19.81 -8.14
CA TYR A 140 -10.17 20.45 -7.78
C TYR A 140 -9.54 21.27 -8.93
N GLY A 141 -10.17 21.26 -10.12
CA GLY A 141 -9.61 21.84 -11.34
C GLY A 141 -8.51 20.97 -11.96
N HIS A 142 -8.06 21.31 -13.17
CA HIS A 142 -7.20 20.42 -14.00
C HIS A 142 -5.86 21.04 -14.42
N LYS A 143 -5.43 22.12 -13.75
CA LYS A 143 -4.28 22.93 -14.19
C LYS A 143 -3.09 22.91 -13.23
N GLN A 144 -3.18 22.17 -12.14
CA GLN A 144 -2.13 22.13 -11.13
C GLN A 144 -1.17 20.98 -11.41
N SER A 145 0.13 21.23 -11.34
CA SER A 145 1.17 20.23 -11.55
C SER A 145 2.42 20.63 -10.79
N LEU A 146 2.95 19.72 -9.99
CA LEU A 146 4.17 19.94 -9.21
C LEU A 146 5.41 19.70 -10.07
N SER A 147 6.47 20.50 -9.93
CA SER A 147 7.70 20.27 -10.69
C SER A 147 8.36 18.93 -10.32
N TYR A 148 9.21 18.38 -11.18
CA TYR A 148 9.94 17.14 -10.86
C TYR A 148 10.78 17.32 -9.60
N GLU A 149 11.43 18.48 -9.48
CA GLU A 149 12.32 18.85 -8.38
C GLU A 149 11.54 18.92 -7.06
N VAL A 150 10.32 19.45 -7.06
CA VAL A 150 9.47 19.48 -5.87
C VAL A 150 9.06 18.06 -5.45
N MET A 151 8.62 17.23 -6.40
CA MET A 151 8.23 15.85 -6.08
C MET A 151 9.41 15.03 -5.56
N ASP A 152 10.55 15.14 -6.21
CA ASP A 152 11.79 14.48 -5.82
C ASP A 152 12.24 14.92 -4.42
N LYS A 153 12.21 16.23 -4.16
CA LYS A 153 12.56 16.81 -2.87
C LYS A 153 11.65 16.31 -1.75
N VAL A 154 10.33 16.36 -1.91
CA VAL A 154 9.37 15.91 -0.89
C VAL A 154 9.62 14.45 -0.51
N LEU A 155 9.82 13.58 -1.49
CA LEU A 155 10.05 12.15 -1.22
C LEU A 155 11.43 11.88 -0.61
N THR A 156 12.44 12.63 -1.03
CA THR A 156 13.81 12.50 -0.51
C THR A 156 13.91 13.02 0.92
N GLU A 157 13.29 14.15 1.24
CA GLU A 157 13.24 14.73 2.58
C GLU A 157 12.27 13.99 3.51
N GLY A 158 11.20 13.40 2.97
CA GLY A 158 10.23 12.62 3.76
C GLY A 158 10.82 11.35 4.36
N LYS A 159 11.75 10.69 3.67
CA LYS A 159 12.39 9.45 4.13
C LYS A 159 13.08 9.57 5.49
N PRO A 160 14.02 10.50 5.71
CA PRO A 160 14.64 10.69 7.04
C PRO A 160 13.64 11.19 8.10
N LEU A 161 12.46 11.67 7.69
CA LEU A 161 11.37 12.02 8.62
C LEU A 161 10.58 10.79 9.07
N GLY A 162 10.51 9.74 8.24
CA GLY A 162 9.82 8.48 8.54
C GLY A 162 8.80 8.04 7.49
N LEU A 163 8.86 8.62 6.29
CA LEU A 163 8.04 8.22 5.16
C LEU A 163 8.43 6.81 4.67
N HIS A 164 7.46 5.91 4.61
CA HIS A 164 7.64 4.53 4.15
C HIS A 164 6.71 4.13 3.02
N ALA A 165 5.65 4.88 2.78
CA ALA A 165 4.76 4.65 1.65
C ALA A 165 4.35 5.96 0.96
N CYS A 166 4.20 5.93 -0.35
CA CYS A 166 3.65 7.01 -1.14
C CYS A 166 2.61 6.44 -2.11
N LEU A 167 1.40 6.97 -2.03
CA LEU A 167 0.31 6.65 -2.96
C LEU A 167 0.20 7.82 -3.94
N PHE A 168 0.62 7.61 -5.19
CA PHE A 168 0.43 8.57 -6.26
C PHE A 168 -0.99 8.48 -6.79
N THR A 169 -1.71 9.60 -6.77
CA THR A 169 -3.02 9.75 -7.39
C THR A 169 -3.11 11.11 -8.09
N GLY A 170 -4.30 11.70 -8.20
CA GLY A 170 -4.52 13.05 -8.70
C GLY A 170 -4.55 13.11 -10.22
N GLY A 171 -5.63 13.68 -10.77
CA GLY A 171 -5.90 13.63 -12.20
C GLY A 171 -5.61 12.24 -12.78
N GLU A 172 -4.73 12.18 -13.77
CA GLU A 172 -3.99 10.96 -14.10
C GLU A 172 -2.50 11.17 -13.79
N PRO A 173 -1.94 10.52 -12.75
CA PRO A 173 -0.57 10.78 -12.32
C PRO A 173 0.44 10.48 -13.42
N LEU A 174 0.23 9.44 -14.23
CA LEU A 174 1.20 9.02 -15.26
C LEU A 174 1.31 10.01 -16.44
N LEU A 175 0.38 10.97 -16.58
CA LEU A 175 0.52 12.07 -17.55
C LEU A 175 1.51 13.14 -17.10
N ARG A 176 1.86 13.21 -15.80
CA ARG A 176 2.74 14.25 -15.30
C ARG A 176 4.16 14.07 -15.87
N LYS A 177 4.59 15.01 -16.71
CA LYS A 177 5.95 15.03 -17.29
C LYS A 177 7.04 14.83 -16.21
N GLY A 178 7.87 13.82 -16.39
CA GLY A 178 8.94 13.48 -15.44
C GLY A 178 8.58 12.34 -14.48
N MET A 179 7.33 11.87 -14.44
CA MET A 179 6.95 10.73 -13.60
C MET A 179 7.75 9.47 -13.91
N GLY A 180 7.97 9.14 -15.19
CA GLY A 180 8.81 7.98 -15.54
C GLY A 180 10.25 8.08 -15.04
N ALA A 181 10.84 9.27 -15.02
CA ALA A 181 12.17 9.48 -14.45
C ALA A 181 12.14 9.35 -12.92
N LEU A 182 11.10 9.89 -12.28
CA LEU A 182 10.89 9.80 -10.84
C LEU A 182 10.72 8.34 -10.40
N LEU A 183 9.86 7.57 -11.07
CA LEU A 183 9.62 6.15 -10.78
C LEU A 183 10.89 5.32 -10.96
N ARG A 184 11.69 5.55 -12.02
CA ARG A 184 13.00 4.87 -12.20
C ARG A 184 14.04 5.23 -11.13
N ARG A 185 13.95 6.42 -10.53
CA ARG A 185 14.80 6.81 -9.40
C ARG A 185 14.31 6.16 -8.10
N LEU A 186 13.00 6.14 -7.88
CA LEU A 186 12.35 5.53 -6.72
C LEU A 186 12.47 4.01 -6.72
N SER A 187 12.48 3.37 -7.90
CA SER A 187 12.63 1.91 -8.03
C SER A 187 13.93 1.37 -7.41
N LYS A 188 14.95 2.23 -7.30
CA LYS A 188 16.25 1.94 -6.65
C LYS A 188 16.19 2.02 -5.13
N GLN A 189 15.02 2.30 -4.56
CA GLN A 189 14.83 2.55 -3.13
C GLN A 189 13.70 1.66 -2.58
N PRO A 190 13.92 0.34 -2.49
CA PRO A 190 12.89 -0.65 -2.18
C PRO A 190 12.28 -0.50 -0.77
N GLU A 191 12.88 0.31 0.10
CA GLU A 191 12.35 0.63 1.43
C GLU A 191 11.20 1.63 1.43
N LEU A 192 10.91 2.27 0.29
CA LEU A 192 9.75 3.13 0.09
C LEU A 192 8.76 2.43 -0.83
N ARG A 193 7.61 2.04 -0.28
CA ARG A 193 6.50 1.47 -1.06
C ARG A 193 5.85 2.57 -1.90
N ILE A 194 5.73 2.34 -3.19
CA ILE A 194 5.04 3.23 -4.12
C ILE A 194 3.82 2.49 -4.65
N GLU A 195 2.67 3.13 -4.58
CA GLU A 195 1.46 2.66 -5.23
C GLU A 195 0.94 3.77 -6.14
N ILE A 196 0.43 3.42 -7.31
CA ILE A 196 -0.02 4.36 -8.33
C ILE A 196 -1.49 4.05 -8.64
N GLU A 197 -2.37 4.97 -8.29
CA GLU A 197 -3.77 4.97 -8.72
C GLU A 197 -3.85 5.57 -10.11
N THR A 198 -4.12 4.74 -11.12
CA THR A 198 -4.21 5.15 -12.53
C THR A 198 -5.58 4.83 -13.11
N ASN A 199 -6.08 5.69 -13.99
CA ASN A 199 -7.31 5.47 -14.72
C ASN A 199 -7.19 4.39 -15.83
N GLY A 200 -5.97 3.87 -16.07
CA GLY A 200 -5.71 2.76 -16.98
C GLY A 200 -5.63 3.12 -18.47
N SER A 201 -5.67 4.41 -18.84
CA SER A 201 -5.51 4.88 -20.23
C SER A 201 -4.05 5.01 -20.68
N VAL A 202 -3.12 5.21 -19.76
CA VAL A 202 -1.70 5.37 -20.08
C VAL A 202 -1.04 4.00 -20.16
N ASP A 203 -0.24 3.74 -21.21
CA ASP A 203 0.52 2.50 -21.36
C ASP A 203 1.48 2.28 -20.17
N LEU A 204 1.32 1.15 -19.48
CA LEU A 204 2.11 0.79 -18.31
C LEU A 204 3.43 0.08 -18.67
N THR A 205 3.66 -0.29 -19.92
CA THR A 205 4.89 -0.99 -20.36
C THR A 205 6.19 -0.33 -19.86
N PRO A 206 6.34 1.01 -19.86
CA PRO A 206 7.56 1.67 -19.36
C PRO A 206 7.77 1.60 -17.85
N PHE A 207 6.75 1.18 -17.09
CA PHE A 207 6.71 1.22 -15.63
C PHE A 207 6.54 -0.17 -14.99
N ALA A 208 5.87 -1.08 -15.68
CA ALA A 208 5.66 -2.46 -15.25
C ALA A 208 6.99 -3.17 -15.00
N GLY A 209 7.11 -3.82 -13.84
CA GLY A 209 8.32 -4.57 -13.47
C GLY A 209 9.55 -3.71 -13.13
N LEU A 210 9.44 -2.37 -13.04
CA LEU A 210 10.58 -1.51 -12.66
C LEU A 210 11.16 -1.86 -11.28
N SER A 211 10.29 -2.20 -10.33
CA SER A 211 10.66 -2.69 -9.00
C SER A 211 9.44 -3.31 -8.34
N PRO A 212 9.60 -4.40 -7.56
CA PRO A 212 8.52 -4.96 -6.74
C PRO A 212 7.96 -3.96 -5.71
N ALA A 213 8.69 -2.87 -5.41
CA ALA A 213 8.22 -1.81 -4.52
C ALA A 213 7.25 -0.84 -5.17
N ILE A 214 7.03 -0.91 -6.49
CA ILE A 214 6.08 -0.07 -7.23
C ILE A 214 4.92 -0.95 -7.69
N THR A 215 3.70 -0.60 -7.28
CA THR A 215 2.47 -1.28 -7.71
C THR A 215 1.44 -0.32 -8.27
N PHE A 216 0.50 -0.89 -9.00
CA PHE A 216 -0.59 -0.19 -9.65
C PHE A 216 -1.93 -0.62 -9.05
N THR A 217 -2.76 0.37 -8.74
CA THR A 217 -4.20 0.20 -8.61
C THR A 217 -4.82 0.82 -9.85
N MET A 218 -5.20 -0.04 -10.79
CA MET A 218 -5.77 0.36 -12.06
C MET A 218 -7.30 0.41 -11.98
N ASP A 219 -7.82 1.60 -12.21
CA ASP A 219 -9.21 1.97 -12.02
C ASP A 219 -9.95 1.85 -13.36
N TYR A 220 -10.35 0.63 -13.74
CA TYR A 220 -10.95 0.34 -15.05
C TYR A 220 -12.27 1.11 -15.22
N LYS A 221 -12.33 1.95 -16.26
CA LYS A 221 -13.49 2.80 -16.53
C LYS A 221 -14.54 2.01 -17.30
N LEU A 222 -15.60 1.62 -16.60
CA LEU A 222 -16.75 0.92 -17.14
C LEU A 222 -17.64 1.83 -18.01
N PRO A 223 -18.55 1.27 -18.83
CA PRO A 223 -19.41 2.03 -19.73
C PRO A 223 -20.15 3.20 -19.04
N GLY A 224 -20.65 3.00 -17.81
CA GLY A 224 -21.35 4.02 -17.04
C GLY A 224 -20.51 5.26 -16.70
N SER A 225 -19.18 5.18 -16.80
CA SER A 225 -18.28 6.33 -16.68
C SER A 225 -18.28 7.24 -17.91
N GLY A 226 -18.68 6.72 -19.08
CA GLY A 226 -18.55 7.37 -20.37
C GLY A 226 -17.13 7.39 -20.95
N MET A 227 -16.17 6.68 -20.36
CA MET A 227 -14.74 6.76 -20.71
C MET A 227 -14.10 5.39 -21.02
N GLU A 228 -14.88 4.32 -21.17
CA GLU A 228 -14.34 2.98 -21.43
C GLU A 228 -13.50 2.90 -22.71
N ALA A 229 -13.88 3.65 -23.76
CA ALA A 229 -13.16 3.68 -25.03
C ALA A 229 -11.70 4.19 -24.91
N GLU A 230 -11.39 4.92 -23.84
CA GLU A 230 -10.05 5.47 -23.57
C GLU A 230 -9.15 4.46 -22.83
N MET A 231 -9.67 3.28 -22.47
CA MET A 231 -8.89 2.27 -21.74
C MET A 231 -7.78 1.67 -22.61
N CYS A 232 -6.55 1.68 -22.09
CA CYS A 232 -5.45 0.89 -22.66
C CYS A 232 -5.52 -0.53 -22.11
N THR A 233 -6.36 -1.38 -22.69
CA THR A 233 -6.64 -2.74 -22.16
C THR A 233 -5.42 -3.67 -22.16
N ASN A 234 -4.37 -3.36 -22.92
CA ASN A 234 -3.12 -4.12 -22.87
C ASN A 234 -2.46 -4.07 -21.49
N ASN A 235 -2.72 -3.02 -20.72
CA ASN A 235 -2.25 -2.88 -19.34
C ASN A 235 -2.67 -4.04 -18.44
N LEU A 236 -3.87 -4.61 -18.65
CA LEU A 236 -4.38 -5.75 -17.88
C LEU A 236 -3.46 -6.98 -17.93
N ARG A 237 -2.67 -7.13 -19.00
CA ARG A 237 -1.72 -8.24 -19.18
C ARG A 237 -0.38 -8.01 -18.48
N LEU A 238 -0.10 -6.76 -18.09
CA LEU A 238 1.14 -6.34 -17.45
C LEU A 238 1.09 -6.40 -15.92
N LEU A 239 -0.12 -6.55 -15.36
CA LEU A 239 -0.34 -6.57 -13.92
C LEU A 239 0.22 -7.85 -13.29
N SER A 240 0.72 -7.68 -12.07
CA SER A 240 1.30 -8.70 -11.20
C SER A 240 0.38 -9.02 -10.02
N PRO A 241 0.69 -10.08 -9.24
CA PRO A 241 -0.11 -10.44 -8.07
C PRO A 241 -0.21 -9.36 -6.99
N ASP A 242 0.73 -8.41 -6.96
CA ASP A 242 0.72 -7.29 -6.00
C ASP A 242 -0.08 -6.07 -6.52
N ASP A 243 -0.53 -6.09 -7.77
CA ASP A 243 -1.33 -5.04 -8.37
C ASP A 243 -2.84 -5.28 -8.15
N THR A 244 -3.64 -4.26 -8.43
CA THR A 244 -5.09 -4.30 -8.28
C THR A 244 -5.78 -3.77 -9.54
N VAL A 245 -6.86 -4.43 -9.96
CA VAL A 245 -7.86 -3.85 -10.86
C VAL A 245 -9.12 -3.56 -10.06
N LYS A 246 -9.58 -2.31 -10.13
CA LYS A 246 -10.79 -1.84 -9.47
C LYS A 246 -11.82 -1.45 -10.53
N PHE A 247 -13.03 -1.97 -10.39
CA PHE A 247 -14.18 -1.64 -11.22
C PHE A 247 -15.19 -0.87 -10.37
N VAL A 248 -15.35 0.42 -10.66
CA VAL A 248 -16.35 1.26 -9.98
C VAL A 248 -17.66 1.19 -10.79
N ALA A 249 -18.58 0.35 -10.35
CA ALA A 249 -19.82 0.03 -11.07
C ALA A 249 -21.00 0.81 -10.50
N GLY A 250 -21.83 1.39 -11.38
CA GLY A 250 -23.04 2.12 -11.00
C GLY A 250 -24.35 1.44 -11.39
N SER A 251 -24.30 0.32 -12.11
CA SER A 251 -25.48 -0.42 -12.58
C SER A 251 -25.17 -1.90 -12.80
N ARG A 252 -26.20 -2.70 -13.12
CA ARG A 252 -26.04 -4.11 -13.47
C ARG A 252 -25.30 -4.30 -14.80
N GLU A 253 -25.47 -3.39 -15.76
CA GLU A 253 -24.73 -3.41 -17.04
C GLU A 253 -23.22 -3.21 -16.82
N ASP A 254 -22.86 -2.28 -15.94
CA ASP A 254 -21.48 -2.07 -15.50
C ASP A 254 -20.89 -3.34 -14.85
N LEU A 255 -21.68 -4.03 -14.00
CA LEU A 255 -21.26 -5.29 -13.37
C LEU A 255 -21.07 -6.43 -14.39
N LEU A 256 -21.98 -6.57 -15.35
CA LEU A 256 -21.86 -7.54 -16.44
C LEU A 256 -20.62 -7.27 -17.29
N ARG A 257 -20.32 -5.99 -17.55
CA ARG A 257 -19.12 -5.61 -18.30
C ARG A 257 -17.85 -5.87 -17.50
N ALA A 258 -17.84 -5.58 -16.19
CA ALA A 258 -16.72 -5.94 -15.32
C ALA A 258 -16.47 -7.46 -15.34
N LEU A 259 -17.54 -8.27 -15.25
CA LEU A 259 -17.46 -9.72 -15.32
C LEU A 259 -16.83 -10.22 -16.64
N GLU A 260 -17.22 -9.60 -17.76
CA GLU A 260 -16.63 -9.91 -19.08
C GLU A 260 -15.12 -9.65 -19.08
N ILE A 261 -14.67 -8.47 -18.63
CA ILE A 261 -13.25 -8.11 -18.59
C ILE A 261 -12.48 -9.03 -17.63
N ILE A 262 -13.03 -9.31 -16.45
CA ILE A 262 -12.42 -10.22 -15.47
C ILE A 262 -12.13 -11.58 -16.11
N ARG A 263 -13.11 -12.15 -16.82
CA ARG A 263 -12.97 -13.46 -17.48
C ARG A 263 -12.08 -13.39 -18.72
N GLN A 264 -12.21 -12.36 -19.55
CA GLN A 264 -11.45 -12.21 -20.78
C GLN A 264 -9.94 -12.13 -20.52
N TYR A 265 -9.54 -11.47 -19.43
CA TYR A 265 -8.13 -11.27 -19.08
C TYR A 265 -7.63 -12.19 -17.97
N ASP A 266 -8.48 -13.06 -17.43
CA ASP A 266 -8.16 -13.99 -16.35
C ASP A 266 -7.62 -13.26 -15.10
N LEU A 267 -8.29 -12.16 -14.72
CA LEU A 267 -7.72 -11.17 -13.80
C LEU A 267 -7.49 -11.72 -12.38
N THR A 268 -8.39 -12.56 -11.87
CA THR A 268 -8.29 -13.11 -10.51
C THR A 268 -7.09 -14.05 -10.33
N HIS A 269 -6.56 -14.61 -11.41
CA HIS A 269 -5.32 -15.38 -11.40
C HIS A 269 -4.06 -14.52 -11.59
N ARG A 270 -4.22 -13.23 -11.89
CA ARG A 270 -3.12 -12.30 -12.17
C ARG A 270 -2.88 -11.31 -11.04
N CYS A 271 -3.95 -10.71 -10.53
CA CYS A 271 -3.90 -9.59 -9.61
C CYS A 271 -5.13 -9.56 -8.70
N HIS A 272 -5.17 -8.65 -7.74
CA HIS A 272 -6.36 -8.42 -6.95
C HIS A 272 -7.46 -7.78 -7.80
N VAL A 273 -8.71 -8.19 -7.60
CA VAL A 273 -9.86 -7.68 -8.34
C VAL A 273 -10.91 -7.15 -7.37
N TYR A 274 -11.24 -5.88 -7.50
CA TYR A 274 -12.22 -5.20 -6.66
C TYR A 274 -13.42 -4.71 -7.47
N LEU A 275 -14.61 -4.95 -6.93
CA LEU A 275 -15.83 -4.27 -7.35
C LEU A 275 -16.16 -3.21 -6.30
N SER A 276 -16.39 -1.96 -6.71
CA SER A 276 -16.77 -0.87 -5.82
C SER A 276 -18.06 -0.20 -6.30
N PRO A 277 -19.02 0.10 -5.42
CA PRO A 277 -20.24 0.78 -5.82
C PRO A 277 -19.96 2.26 -6.13
N VAL A 278 -20.58 2.77 -7.19
CA VAL A 278 -20.84 4.22 -7.27
C VAL A 278 -21.86 4.55 -6.17
N PHE A 279 -21.40 5.31 -5.17
CA PHE A 279 -22.21 5.67 -4.00
C PHE A 279 -23.56 6.28 -4.42
N GLY A 280 -24.66 5.72 -3.89
CA GLY A 280 -26.03 6.16 -4.17
C GLY A 280 -26.59 5.76 -5.54
N ARG A 281 -25.86 5.01 -6.38
CA ARG A 281 -26.37 4.50 -7.67
C ARG A 281 -26.68 3.01 -7.65
N ILE A 282 -25.88 2.22 -6.95
CA ILE A 282 -26.10 0.79 -6.76
C ILE A 282 -25.84 0.44 -5.30
N GLU A 283 -26.75 -0.35 -4.72
CA GLU A 283 -26.63 -0.77 -3.33
C GLU A 283 -25.58 -1.89 -3.20
N PRO A 284 -24.74 -1.88 -2.14
CA PRO A 284 -23.78 -2.96 -1.91
C PRO A 284 -24.41 -4.35 -1.87
N ALA A 285 -25.63 -4.47 -1.33
CA ALA A 285 -26.36 -5.73 -1.27
C ALA A 285 -26.68 -6.29 -2.68
N GLU A 286 -26.99 -5.43 -3.64
CA GLU A 286 -27.23 -5.82 -5.03
C GLU A 286 -25.94 -6.32 -5.68
N MET A 287 -24.81 -5.65 -5.44
CA MET A 287 -23.50 -6.12 -5.93
C MET A 287 -23.13 -7.48 -5.33
N VAL A 288 -23.37 -7.70 -4.03
CA VAL A 288 -23.13 -9.01 -3.38
C VAL A 288 -24.02 -10.08 -4.00
N ALA A 289 -25.30 -9.80 -4.23
CA ALA A 289 -26.20 -10.74 -4.89
C ALA A 289 -25.71 -11.10 -6.31
N PHE A 290 -25.23 -10.12 -7.07
CA PHE A 290 -24.60 -10.35 -8.37
C PHE A 290 -23.33 -11.22 -8.27
N MET A 291 -22.47 -10.95 -7.29
CA MET A 291 -21.25 -11.75 -7.05
C MET A 291 -21.59 -13.19 -6.71
N GLN A 292 -22.64 -13.42 -5.91
CA GLN A 292 -23.14 -14.75 -5.58
C GLN A 292 -23.71 -15.46 -6.81
N GLU A 293 -24.54 -14.75 -7.61
CA GLU A 293 -25.15 -15.25 -8.85
C GLU A 293 -24.08 -15.75 -9.84
N HIS A 294 -22.96 -15.03 -9.96
CA HIS A 294 -21.89 -15.33 -10.92
C HIS A 294 -20.67 -16.05 -10.32
N VAL A 295 -20.74 -16.46 -9.05
CA VAL A 295 -19.71 -17.23 -8.33
C VAL A 295 -18.34 -16.51 -8.34
N LEU A 296 -18.34 -15.25 -7.92
CA LEU A 296 -17.14 -14.40 -7.90
C LEU A 296 -16.38 -14.49 -6.58
N ASN A 297 -15.97 -15.72 -6.20
CA ASN A 297 -15.32 -15.98 -4.90
C ASN A 297 -13.94 -15.31 -4.75
N ASP A 298 -13.24 -15.08 -5.85
CA ASP A 298 -11.90 -14.47 -5.88
C ASP A 298 -11.94 -12.96 -6.20
N VAL A 299 -13.12 -12.35 -6.12
CA VAL A 299 -13.35 -10.91 -6.30
C VAL A 299 -13.80 -10.32 -4.97
N THR A 300 -13.23 -9.19 -4.57
CA THR A 300 -13.58 -8.54 -3.29
C THR A 300 -14.47 -7.32 -3.51
N LEU A 301 -15.52 -7.19 -2.71
CA LEU A 301 -16.31 -5.95 -2.63
C LEU A 301 -15.53 -4.89 -1.84
N GLN A 302 -15.23 -3.76 -2.47
CA GLN A 302 -14.56 -2.62 -1.83
C GLN A 302 -15.54 -1.48 -1.58
N LEU A 303 -15.84 -1.22 -0.31
CA LEU A 303 -16.68 -0.09 0.10
C LEU A 303 -15.87 1.21 0.18
N GLN A 304 -16.47 2.31 -0.25
CA GLN A 304 -15.94 3.66 -0.01
C GLN A 304 -16.23 4.07 1.44
N MET A 305 -15.46 3.51 2.38
CA MET A 305 -15.70 3.68 3.83
C MET A 305 -15.85 5.14 4.26
N HIS A 306 -15.11 6.06 3.65
CA HIS A 306 -15.19 7.48 3.98
C HIS A 306 -16.59 8.07 3.75
N LYS A 307 -17.33 7.62 2.73
CA LYS A 307 -18.71 8.06 2.47
C LYS A 307 -19.76 7.43 3.40
N ILE A 308 -19.36 6.41 4.15
CA ILE A 308 -20.20 5.77 5.18
C ILE A 308 -19.95 6.43 6.53
N ILE A 309 -18.69 6.76 6.83
CA ILE A 309 -18.28 7.36 8.11
C ILE A 309 -18.63 8.84 8.17
N TRP A 310 -18.42 9.59 7.08
CA TRP A 310 -18.67 11.03 6.99
C TRP A 310 -19.76 11.35 5.97
N ASP A 311 -20.19 12.62 5.95
CA ASP A 311 -21.08 13.10 4.89
C ASP A 311 -20.44 12.79 3.52
N PRO A 312 -21.18 12.19 2.56
CA PRO A 312 -20.63 11.74 1.28
C PRO A 312 -19.98 12.84 0.43
N ASN A 313 -20.30 14.11 0.70
CA ASN A 313 -19.75 15.28 0.04
C ASN A 313 -18.66 15.99 0.87
N MET A 314 -18.35 15.49 2.07
CA MET A 314 -17.29 16.03 2.92
C MET A 314 -15.93 15.81 2.27
N ARG A 315 -15.11 16.86 2.25
CA ARG A 315 -13.76 16.81 1.67
C ARG A 315 -12.70 16.85 2.77
N GLY A 316 -11.55 16.22 2.49
CA GLY A 316 -10.39 16.23 3.39
C GLY A 316 -10.51 15.31 4.61
N VAL A 317 -11.28 14.22 4.47
CA VAL A 317 -11.54 13.20 5.50
C VAL A 317 -10.93 11.86 5.17
#